data_AF-A0AAD4MS78-F1
#
_entry.id   AF-A0AAD4MS78-F1
#
_cell.length_a   1.000
_cell.length_b   1.000
_cell.length_c   1.000
_cell.angle_alpha   90.00
_cell.angle_beta   90.00
_cell.angle_gamma   90.00
#
_symmetry.space_group_name_H-M   'P 1'
#
loop_
_entity.id
_entity.type
_entity.pdbx_description
1 polymer ?
#
loop_
_entity_poly.entity_id
_entity_poly.type
_entity_poly.pdbx_seq_one_letter_code
_entity_poly.pdbx_strand_id
1 'polypeptide(L)' 'MTAIMEVLPQIEKAILPFGARPHWGKVYVSGPETYLKYYPKLNDWKKLTEKFDPTHKFRNEFLEKNVYVNSGGIHLPW' A
#
# COMPACT_ATOMS: atom_id res chain seq x y z
N MET A 1 8.70 0.16 -22.17
CA MET A 1 8.22 0.30 -20.77
C MET A 1 9.14 1.15 -19.89
N THR A 2 10.37 1.46 -20.33
CA THR A 2 11.39 2.24 -19.59
C THR A 2 11.05 3.72 -19.40
N ALA A 3 10.59 4.42 -20.45
CA ALA A 3 10.32 5.86 -20.37
C ALA A 3 9.29 6.26 -19.29
N ILE A 4 8.27 5.42 -19.04
CA ILE A 4 7.28 5.66 -17.97
C ILE A 4 7.94 5.55 -16.60
N MET A 5 8.79 4.54 -16.39
CA MET A 5 9.48 4.32 -15.12
C MET A 5 10.51 5.42 -14.83
N GLU A 6 11.07 6.05 -15.87
CA GLU A 6 12.02 7.17 -15.74
C GLU A 6 11.33 8.49 -15.35
N VAL A 7 10.09 8.73 -15.79
CA VAL A 7 9.37 9.98 -15.52
C VAL A 7 8.57 9.96 -14.22
N LEU A 8 8.07 8.79 -13.79
CA LEU A 8 7.25 8.66 -12.59
C LEU A 8 7.89 9.23 -11.31
N PRO A 9 9.19 9.01 -11.01
CA PRO A 9 9.82 9.62 -9.84
C PRO A 9 9.77 11.15 -9.84
N GLN A 10 9.87 11.77 -11.03
CA GLN A 10 9.84 13.23 -11.17
C GLN A 10 8.42 13.77 -10.93
N ILE A 11 7.41 13.10 -11.48
CA ILE A 11 6.00 13.44 -11.27
C ILE A 11 5.64 13.30 -9.79
N GLU A 12 5.95 12.16 -9.17
CA GLU A 12 5.63 11.90 -7.77
C GLU A 12 6.32 12.88 -6.83
N LYS A 13 7.61 13.20 -7.07
CA LYS A 13 8.32 14.24 -6.31
C LYS A 13 7.60 15.59 -6.36
N ALA A 14 7.01 15.94 -7.51
CA ALA A 14 6.30 17.20 -7.66
C ALA A 14 4.93 17.21 -6.96
N ILE A 15 4.20 16.08 -6.92
CA ILE A 15 2.80 16.07 -6.47
C ILE A 15 2.57 15.50 -5.06
N LEU A 16 3.44 14.61 -4.57
CA LEU A 16 3.30 14.00 -3.24
C LEU A 16 3.27 15.02 -2.09
N PRO A 17 4.07 16.12 -2.10
CA PRO A 17 4.00 17.13 -1.03
C PRO A 17 2.62 17.77 -0.86
N PHE A 18 1.80 17.76 -1.91
CA PHE A 18 0.43 18.29 -1.89
C PHE A 18 -0.63 17.27 -1.48
N GLY A 19 -0.21 16.08 -1.02
CA GLY A 19 -1.12 15.03 -0.55
C GLY A 19 -1.66 14.12 -1.65
N ALA A 20 -0.99 14.07 -2.82
CA ALA A 20 -1.35 13.14 -3.88
C ALA A 20 -1.30 11.69 -3.39
N ARG A 21 -2.24 10.87 -3.89
CA ARG A 21 -2.34 9.45 -3.57
C ARG A 21 -2.14 8.64 -4.85
N PRO A 22 -1.16 7.73 -4.90
CA PRO A 22 -1.04 6.80 -6.00
C PRO A 22 -2.33 6.00 -6.15
N HIS A 23 -2.83 5.90 -7.39
CA HIS A 23 -3.97 5.06 -7.68
C HIS A 23 -3.51 3.61 -7.76
N TRP A 24 -4.05 2.75 -6.89
CA TRP A 24 -3.64 1.34 -6.74
C TRP A 24 -3.67 0.52 -8.05
N GLY A 25 -4.57 0.84 -8.97
CA GLY A 25 -4.66 0.21 -10.30
C GLY A 25 -3.80 0.83 -11.41
N LYS A 26 -2.82 1.69 -11.09
CA LYS A 26 -1.92 2.34 -12.07
C LYS A 26 -0.45 2.08 -11.71
N VAL A 27 0.44 2.45 -12.62
CA VAL A 27 1.90 2.40 -12.37
C VAL A 27 2.29 3.61 -11.52
N TYR A 28 3.08 3.34 -10.48
CA TYR A 28 3.66 4.32 -9.55
C TYR A 28 4.98 3.74 -9.02
N VAL A 29 5.82 4.58 -8.41
CA VAL A 29 7.13 4.18 -7.83
C VAL A 29 7.20 4.39 -6.32
N SER A 30 6.30 5.18 -5.74
CA SER A 30 6.19 5.41 -4.30
C SER A 30 5.97 4.11 -3.51
N GLY A 31 6.63 4.00 -2.35
CA GLY A 31 6.59 2.82 -1.49
C GLY A 31 5.48 2.82 -0.42
N PRO A 32 5.40 1.74 0.39
CA PRO A 32 4.43 1.52 1.48
C PRO A 32 4.26 2.72 2.43
N GLU A 33 5.35 3.42 2.73
CA GLU A 33 5.39 4.60 3.60
C GLU A 33 4.45 5.72 3.15
N THR A 34 4.21 5.81 1.84
CA THR A 34 3.29 6.77 1.24
C THR A 34 1.84 6.46 1.61
N TYR A 35 1.46 5.18 1.65
CA TYR A 35 0.10 4.76 1.97
C TYR A 35 -0.24 4.98 3.43
N LEU A 36 0.68 4.67 4.34
CA LEU A 36 0.49 4.90 5.77
C LEU A 36 0.26 6.39 6.08
N LYS A 37 0.92 7.29 5.34
CA LYS A 37 0.77 8.74 5.53
C LYS A 37 -0.56 9.29 4.99
N TYR A 38 -1.01 8.81 3.82
CA TYR A 38 -2.13 9.44 3.12
C TYR A 38 -3.50 8.77 3.31
N TYR A 39 -3.56 7.59 3.94
CA TYR A 39 -4.81 6.89 4.25
C TYR A 39 -5.07 6.86 5.77
N PRO A 40 -5.66 7.92 6.35
CA PRO A 40 -5.83 8.02 7.82
C PRO A 40 -6.71 6.91 8.43
N LYS A 41 -7.62 6.34 7.63
CA LYS A 41 -8.50 5.23 8.05
C LYS A 41 -7.94 3.84 7.72
N LEU A 42 -6.68 3.73 7.32
CA LEU A 42 -6.09 2.44 6.92
C LEU A 42 -6.09 1.43 8.08
N ASN A 43 -5.88 1.88 9.31
CA ASN A 43 -5.95 1.00 10.48
C ASN A 43 -7.37 0.49 10.76
N ASP A 44 -8.40 1.31 10.53
CA ASP A 44 -9.79 0.87 10.67
C ASP A 44 -10.16 -0.12 9.57
N TRP A 45 -9.66 0.10 8.35
CA TRP A 45 -9.77 -0.87 7.26
C TRP A 45 -9.16 -2.21 7.63
N LYS A 46 -7.94 -2.23 8.19
CA LYS A 46 -7.30 -3.47 8.66
C LYS A 46 -8.15 -4.21 9.70
N LYS A 47 -8.76 -3.49 10.67
CA LYS A 47 -9.67 -4.11 11.65
C LYS A 47 -10.90 -4.73 10.98
N LEU A 48 -11.45 -4.06 9.96
CA LEU A 48 -12.59 -4.57 9.20
C LEU A 48 -12.22 -5.85 8.43
N THR A 49 -11.05 -5.88 7.79
CA THR A 49 -10.60 -7.07 7.06
C THR A 49 -10.32 -8.24 8.00
N GLU A 50 -9.71 -8.04 9.17
CA GLU A 50 -9.55 -9.11 10.16
C GLU A 50 -10.90 -9.68 10.64
N LYS A 51 -11.94 -8.84 10.75
CA LYS A 51 -13.27 -9.29 11.15
C LYS A 51 -13.94 -10.19 10.11
N PHE A 52 -13.82 -9.85 8.83
CA PHE A 52 -14.56 -10.50 7.74
C PHE A 52 -13.75 -11.52 6.94
N ASP A 53 -12.43 -11.45 7.00
CA ASP A 53 -11.49 -12.37 6.35
C ASP A 53 -10.39 -12.78 7.35
N PRO A 54 -10.73 -13.46 8.48
CA PRO A 54 -9.78 -13.77 9.54
C PRO A 54 -8.67 -14.75 9.11
N THR A 55 -8.90 -15.53 8.04
CA THR A 55 -7.91 -16.45 7.45
C THR A 55 -7.19 -15.85 6.24
N HIS A 56 -7.39 -14.55 5.97
CA HIS A 56 -6.66 -13.77 4.97
C HIS A 56 -6.77 -14.31 3.53
N LYS A 57 -7.90 -14.91 3.15
CA LYS A 57 -8.13 -15.49 1.82
C LYS A 57 -7.96 -14.47 0.69
N PHE A 58 -8.23 -13.20 0.95
CA PHE A 58 -8.12 -12.12 -0.04
C PHE A 58 -6.84 -11.28 0.09
N ARG A 59 -5.91 -11.65 0.99
CA ARG A 59 -4.60 -11.01 1.07
C ARG A 59 -3.67 -11.56 0.00
N ASN A 60 -3.08 -10.67 -0.77
CA ASN A 60 -2.12 -11.00 -1.82
C ASN A 60 -0.82 -10.21 -1.60
N GLU A 61 0.20 -10.51 -2.40
CA GLU A 61 1.53 -9.88 -2.31
C GLU A 61 1.46 -8.34 -2.36
N PHE A 62 0.55 -7.78 -3.16
CA PHE A 62 0.36 -6.35 -3.25
C PHE A 62 -0.11 -5.75 -1.91
N LEU A 63 -1.07 -6.39 -1.26
CA LEU A 63 -1.56 -5.94 0.04
C LEU A 63 -0.50 -6.13 1.14
N GLU A 64 0.24 -7.24 1.12
CA GLU A 64 1.34 -7.47 2.06
C GLU A 64 2.40 -6.37 1.94
N LYS A 65 2.85 -6.09 0.73
CA LYS A 65 3.89 -5.10 0.45
C LYS A 65 3.49 -3.66 0.76
N ASN A 66 2.22 -3.29 0.58
CA ASN A 66 1.83 -1.88 0.65
C ASN A 66 0.94 -1.52 1.85
N VAL A 67 0.19 -2.47 2.38
CA VAL A 67 -0.75 -2.26 3.50
C VAL A 67 -0.22 -2.87 4.79
N TYR A 68 0.39 -4.06 4.73
CA TYR A 68 0.79 -4.83 5.92
C TYR A 68 2.31 -4.87 6.16
N VAL A 69 3.11 -4.00 5.52
CA VAL A 69 4.59 -4.04 5.54
C VAL A 69 5.25 -3.98 6.93
N ASN A 70 4.53 -3.50 7.96
CA ASN A 70 5.00 -3.47 9.36
C ASN A 70 4.12 -4.30 10.32
N SER A 71 3.18 -5.07 9.77
CA SER A 71 2.51 -6.14 10.51
C SER A 71 3.53 -7.27 10.57
N GLY A 72 4.49 -7.18 11.49
CA GLY A 72 5.47 -8.25 11.74
C GLY A 72 4.70 -9.55 11.76
N GLY A 73 4.94 -10.38 10.74
CA GLY A 73 4.12 -11.55 10.48
C GLY A 73 4.11 -12.37 11.75
N ILE A 74 2.97 -12.40 12.44
CA ILE A 74 2.70 -13.50 13.35
C ILE A 74 2.43 -14.66 12.41
N HIS A 75 3.50 -15.31 11.97
CA HIS A 75 3.44 -16.66 11.46
C HIS A 75 3.00 -17.52 12.65
N LEU A 76 1.70 -17.66 12.86
CA LEU A 76 1.18 -18.74 13.68
C LEU A 76 1.30 -20.01 12.83
N PRO A 77 2.08 -21.00 13.27
CA PRO A 77 2.29 -22.21 12.50
C PRO A 77 1.09 -23.13 12.71
N TRP A 78 -0.07 -22.81 12.12
CA TRP A 78 -1.15 -23.76 11.85
C TRP A 78 -1.89 -23.30 10.59
#